data_AF-A0A4Y2A8A0-F1
#
_entry.id   AF-A0A4Y2A8A0-F1
#
_cell.length_a   1.000
_cell.length_b   1.000
_cell.length_c   1.000
_cell.angle_alpha   90.00
_cell.angle_beta   90.00
_cell.angle_gamma   90.00
#
_symmetry.space_group_name_H-M   'P 1'
#
loop_
_entity.id
_entity.type
_entity.pdbx_description
1 polymer ?
#
loop_
_entity_poly.entity_id
_entity_poly.type
_entity_poly.pdbx_seq_one_letter_code
_entity_poly.pdbx_strand_id
1 'polypeptide(L)'
;MIVTLNQEKFLSNAKNKSRLIALLTVKFKAVSISVKQAENDADILIVETTLVISKTRHYSTVIVSEDIDLLVILTAQTPPNFEIFLLKPGKGKKGQIY
;
A
#
# COMPACT_ATOMS: atom_id res chain seq x y z
N MET A 1 -8.73 7.69 -27.38
CA MET A 1 -7.39 8.03 -26.84
C MET A 1 -6.57 6.76 -26.83
N ILE A 2 -5.48 6.69 -27.60
CA ILE A 2 -4.61 5.51 -27.65
C ILE A 2 -3.45 5.76 -26.68
N VAL A 3 -3.26 4.87 -25.71
CA VAL A 3 -2.12 4.92 -24.79
C VAL A 3 -0.92 4.31 -25.51
N THR A 4 0.04 5.15 -25.91
CA THR A 4 1.24 4.73 -26.64
C THR A 4 2.45 4.42 -25.75
N LEU A 5 2.32 4.66 -24.44
CA LEU A 5 3.36 4.49 -23.43
C LEU A 5 2.99 3.35 -22.48
N ASN A 6 3.89 2.37 -22.33
CA ASN A 6 3.70 1.30 -21.36
C ASN A 6 3.99 1.77 -19.91
N GLN A 7 3.56 0.98 -18.93
CA GLN A 7 3.68 1.30 -17.51
C GLN A 7 5.13 1.52 -17.07
N GLU A 8 6.04 0.62 -17.46
CA GLU A 8 7.45 0.70 -17.07
C GLU A 8 8.09 2.01 -17.56
N LYS A 9 7.86 2.38 -18.82
CA LYS A 9 8.37 3.63 -19.40
C LYS A 9 7.72 4.87 -18.79
N PHE A 10 6.47 4.78 -18.35
CA PHE A 10 5.83 5.85 -17.62
C PHE A 10 6.44 6.04 -16.21
N LEU A 11 6.64 4.95 -15.48
CA LEU A 11 7.13 4.94 -14.09
C LEU A 11 8.65 5.15 -13.97
N SER A 12 9.43 4.93 -15.03
CA SER A 12 10.86 5.25 -15.02
C SER A 12 11.12 6.75 -14.93
N ASN A 13 10.17 7.60 -15.35
CA ASN A 13 10.29 9.05 -15.28
C ASN A 13 9.91 9.58 -13.88
N ALA A 14 10.85 10.26 -13.22
CA ALA A 14 10.64 10.80 -11.88
C ALA A 14 9.49 11.83 -11.79
N LYS A 15 9.35 12.73 -12.77
CA LYS A 15 8.26 13.72 -12.80
C LYS A 15 6.90 13.05 -12.94
N ASN A 16 6.81 11.99 -13.75
CA ASN A 16 5.58 11.21 -13.89
C ASN A 16 5.21 10.51 -12.59
N LYS A 17 6.18 9.90 -11.89
CA LYS A 17 5.97 9.31 -10.56
C LYS A 17 5.43 10.33 -9.56
N SER A 18 6.07 11.49 -9.43
CA SER A 18 5.64 12.54 -8.51
C SER A 18 4.23 13.04 -8.84
N ARG A 19 3.91 13.24 -10.12
CA ARG A 19 2.56 13.66 -10.56
C ARG A 19 1.51 12.59 -10.28
N LEU A 20 1.84 11.31 -10.49
CA LEU A 20 0.95 10.19 -10.20
C LEU A 20 0.65 10.11 -8.70
N ILE A 21 1.69 10.19 -7.86
CA ILE A 21 1.54 10.18 -6.39
C ILE A 21 0.69 11.37 -5.92
N ALA A 22 0.93 12.57 -6.45
CA ALA A 22 0.13 13.75 -6.13
C ALA A 22 -1.34 13.58 -6.52
N LEU A 23 -1.59 13.06 -7.74
CA LEU A 23 -2.95 12.78 -8.22
C LEU A 23 -3.68 11.78 -7.30
N LEU A 24 -3.05 10.66 -6.98
CA LEU A 24 -3.61 9.64 -6.09
C LEU A 24 -3.87 10.20 -4.69
N THR A 25 -2.93 10.98 -4.15
CA THR A 25 -3.08 11.63 -2.84
C THR A 25 -4.31 12.52 -2.81
N VAL A 26 -4.53 13.33 -3.84
CA VAL A 26 -5.72 14.20 -3.95
C VAL A 26 -7.00 13.36 -4.02
N LYS A 27 -7.02 12.30 -4.84
CA LYS A 27 -8.20 11.44 -5.02
C LYS A 27 -8.57 10.67 -3.75
N PHE A 28 -7.59 10.11 -3.03
CA PHE A 28 -7.83 9.40 -1.78
C PHE A 28 -8.31 10.34 -0.68
N LYS A 29 -7.65 11.50 -0.51
CA LYS A 29 -8.10 12.51 0.46
C LYS A 29 -9.50 13.02 0.17
N ALA A 30 -9.89 13.16 -1.10
CA ALA A 30 -11.23 13.58 -1.49
C ALA A 30 -12.34 12.58 -1.07
N VAL A 31 -12.01 11.31 -0.87
CA VAL A 31 -12.92 10.28 -0.33
C VAL A 31 -12.62 9.96 1.14
N SER A 32 -12.00 10.90 1.85
CA SER A 32 -11.66 10.82 3.28
C SER A 32 -10.72 9.67 3.66
N ILE A 33 -9.94 9.15 2.72
CA ILE A 33 -8.87 8.19 2.99
C ILE A 33 -7.61 8.97 3.40
N SER A 34 -7.05 8.63 4.56
CA SER A 34 -5.77 9.18 5.02
C SER A 34 -4.63 8.68 4.14
N VAL A 35 -3.71 9.58 3.79
CA VAL A 35 -2.56 9.27 2.93
C VAL A 35 -1.28 9.66 3.63
N LYS A 36 -0.34 8.72 3.71
CA LYS A 36 1.05 8.95 4.11
C LYS A 36 1.95 8.58 2.93
N GLN A 37 2.93 9.44 2.62
CA GLN A 37 3.90 9.19 1.57
C GLN A 37 5.26 8.86 2.21
N ALA A 38 5.86 7.74 1.83
CA ALA A 38 7.23 7.41 2.20
C ALA A 38 8.22 8.17 1.30
N GLU A 39 9.36 8.55 1.85
CA GLU A 39 10.46 9.13 1.06
C GLU A 39 11.19 8.07 0.23
N ASN A 40 11.33 6.87 0.78
CA ASN A 40 12.01 5.73 0.16
C ASN A 40 11.05 4.54 0.12
N ASP A 41 11.51 3.39 0.64
CA ASP A 41 10.69 2.21 0.78
C ASP A 41 9.57 2.42 1.81
N ALA A 42 8.41 1.82 1.53
CA ALA A 42 7.19 2.06 2.31
C ALA A 42 7.00 1.07 3.46
N ASP A 43 7.78 -0.02 3.52
CA ASP A 43 7.49 -1.15 4.40
C ASP A 43 7.48 -0.77 5.88
N ILE A 44 8.53 -0.07 6.31
CA ILE A 44 8.65 0.41 7.69
C ILE A 44 7.50 1.38 8.02
N LEU A 45 7.18 2.31 7.11
CA LEU A 45 6.10 3.27 7.33
C LEU A 45 4.73 2.59 7.45
N ILE A 46 4.49 1.52 6.68
CA ILE A 46 3.26 0.71 6.75
C ILE A 46 3.17 0.02 8.10
N VAL A 47 4.25 -0.64 8.54
CA VAL A 47 4.29 -1.38 9.82
C VAL A 47 4.10 -0.43 11.01
N GLU A 48 4.87 0.66 11.06
CA GLU A 48 4.74 1.67 12.12
C GLU A 48 3.33 2.26 12.18
N THR A 49 2.76 2.59 11.02
CA THR A 49 1.39 3.13 10.95
C THR A 49 0.37 2.12 11.47
N THR A 50 0.53 0.85 11.13
CA THR A 50 -0.35 -0.23 11.60
C THR A 50 -0.27 -0.35 13.12
N LEU A 51 0.93 -0.38 13.69
CA LEU A 51 1.12 -0.48 15.15
C LEU A 51 0.50 0.71 15.89
N VAL A 52 0.62 1.92 15.35
CA VAL A 52 0.00 3.13 15.92
C VAL A 52 -1.53 3.03 15.85
N ILE A 53 -2.10 2.58 14.74
CA ILE A 53 -3.55 2.43 14.58
C ILE A 53 -4.09 1.36 15.53
N SER A 54 -3.47 0.18 15.57
CA SER A 54 -3.85 -0.90 16.48
C SER A 54 -3.79 -0.47 17.95
N LYS A 55 -2.73 0.27 18.34
CA LYS A 55 -2.58 0.85 19.69
C LYS A 55 -3.71 1.79 20.04
N THR A 56 -3.95 2.76 19.16
CA THR A 56 -4.84 3.89 19.46
C THR A 56 -6.32 3.55 19.36
N ARG A 57 -6.66 2.56 18.54
CA ARG A 57 -8.06 2.20 18.27
C ARG A 57 -8.52 0.95 19.00
N HIS A 58 -7.59 0.18 19.60
CA HIS A 58 -7.89 -1.11 20.22
C HIS A 58 -8.70 -2.05 19.31
N TYR A 59 -8.46 -1.96 17.99
CA TYR A 59 -9.12 -2.77 16.98
C TYR A 59 -8.11 -3.66 16.27
N SER A 60 -8.60 -4.82 15.84
CA SER A 60 -7.91 -5.66 14.89
C SER A 60 -7.65 -4.88 13.60
N THR A 61 -6.41 -4.87 13.12
CA THR A 61 -6.01 -4.07 11.95
C THR A 61 -5.62 -4.99 10.79
N VAL A 62 -6.07 -4.63 9.58
CA VAL A 62 -5.76 -5.38 8.35
C VAL A 62 -4.84 -4.57 7.46
N ILE A 63 -3.72 -5.16 7.07
CA ILE A 63 -2.83 -4.65 6.03
C ILE A 63 -3.18 -5.38 4.73
N VAL A 64 -3.40 -4.62 3.66
CA VAL A 64 -3.62 -5.19 2.31
C VAL A 64 -2.34 -5.00 1.51
N SER A 65 -1.64 -6.08 1.19
CA SER A 65 -0.43 -6.01 0.37
C SER A 65 -0.14 -7.33 -0.34
N GLU A 66 0.49 -7.25 -1.51
CA GLU A 66 1.07 -8.41 -2.18
C GLU A 66 2.49 -8.74 -1.70
N ASP A 67 3.14 -7.82 -1.00
CA ASP A 67 4.51 -7.98 -0.54
C ASP A 67 4.60 -8.95 0.64
N ILE A 68 5.49 -9.93 0.54
CA ILE A 68 5.71 -10.92 1.61
C ILE A 68 6.77 -10.44 2.61
N ASP A 69 7.64 -9.51 2.23
CA ASP A 69 8.68 -8.98 3.11
C ASP A 69 8.03 -8.19 4.27
N LEU A 70 6.88 -7.58 4.03
CA LEU A 70 6.00 -7.02 5.06
C LEU A 70 5.61 -8.03 6.14
N LEU A 71 5.35 -9.30 5.79
CA LEU A 71 4.98 -10.32 6.77
C LEU A 71 6.13 -10.61 7.74
N VAL A 72 7.37 -10.61 7.23
CA VAL A 72 8.57 -10.81 8.03
C VAL A 72 8.74 -9.66 9.02
N ILE A 73 8.60 -8.42 8.54
CA ILE A 73 8.73 -7.22 9.40
C ILE A 73 7.62 -7.17 10.44
N LEU A 74 6.38 -7.52 10.07
CA LEU A 74 5.26 -7.60 11.01
C LEU A 74 5.48 -8.64 12.09
N THR A 75 5.98 -9.82 11.74
CA THR A 75 6.26 -10.89 12.71
C THR A 75 7.32 -10.45 13.71
N ALA A 76 8.33 -9.70 13.26
CA ALA A 76 9.40 -9.19 14.13
C ALA A 76 8.94 -8.02 15.03
N GLN A 77 8.05 -7.15 14.56
CA GLN A 77 7.69 -5.91 15.26
C GLN A 77 6.35 -5.94 16.00
N THR A 78 5.48 -6.93 15.74
CA THR A 78 4.15 -6.98 16.35
C THR A 78 4.22 -7.51 17.78
N PRO A 79 3.77 -6.75 18.80
CA PRO A 79 3.72 -7.26 20.17
C PRO A 79 2.72 -8.42 20.31
N PRO A 80 2.89 -9.34 21.28
CA PRO A 80 2.06 -10.55 21.40
C PRO A 80 0.56 -10.31 21.55
N ASN A 81 0.15 -9.14 22.04
CA ASN A 81 -1.25 -8.80 22.32
C ASN A 81 -1.93 -8.02 21.17
N PHE A 82 -1.33 -8.01 19.98
CA PHE A 82 -1.81 -7.23 18.84
C PHE A 82 -2.37 -8.15 17.77
N GLU A 83 -3.63 -7.93 17.41
CA GLU A 83 -4.27 -8.63 16.30
C GLU A 83 -4.07 -7.84 15.00
N ILE A 84 -3.04 -8.23 14.24
CA ILE A 84 -2.74 -7.65 12.92
C ILE A 84 -2.80 -8.75 11.88
N PHE A 85 -3.56 -8.50 10.82
CA PHE A 85 -3.77 -9.45 9.73
C PHE A 85 -3.17 -8.91 8.43
N LEU A 86 -2.45 -9.75 7.70
CA LEU A 86 -2.01 -9.46 6.33
C LEU A 86 -2.97 -10.12 5.34
N LEU A 87 -3.76 -9.32 4.63
CA LEU A 87 -4.57 -9.75 3.51
C LEU A 87 -3.77 -9.62 2.22
N LYS A 88 -3.37 -10.76 1.66
CA LYS A 88 -2.79 -10.84 0.32
C LYS A 88 -3.92 -10.99 -0.72
N PRO A 89 -4.23 -9.97 -1.53
CA PRO A 89 -5.21 -10.13 -2.59
C PRO A 89 -4.69 -11.19 -3.59
N GLY A 90 -5.53 -12.17 -3.93
CA GLY A 90 -5.18 -13.16 -4.92
C GLY A 90 -5.07 -12.54 -6.32
N LYS A 91 -4.24 -13.14 -7.20
CA LYS A 91 -4.30 -12.79 -8.62
C LYS A 91 -5.66 -13.24 -9.15
N GLY A 92 -6.54 -12.28 -9.46
CA GLY A 92 -7.82 -12.58 -10.09
C GLY A 92 -7.59 -13.49 -11.29
N LYS A 93 -8.46 -14.49 -11.50
CA LYS A 93 -8.44 -15.28 -12.74
C LYS A 93 -8.48 -14.28 -13.89
N LYS A 94 -7.44 -14.26 -14.73
CA LYS A 94 -7.48 -13.54 -15.99
C LYS A 94 -8.62 -14.18 -16.79
N GLY A 95 -9.78 -13.54 -16.82
CA GLY A 95 -10.82 -13.93 -17.77
C GLY A 95 -10.17 -13.88 -19.14
N GLN A 96 -10.06 -15.04 -19.80
CA GLN A 96 -9.82 -15.09 -21.23
C GLN A 96 -10.99 -14.36 -21.87
N ILE A 97 -10.74 -13.12 -22.29
CA ILE A 97 -11.64 -12.43 -23.19
C ILE A 97 -11.35 -13.09 -24.54
N TYR A 98 -12.21 -14.04 -24.91
CA TYR A 98 -12.24 -14.61 -26.26
C TYR A 98 -12.71 -13.56 -27.27
#